data_AF-A0A7X9KYS6-F1
#
_entry.id   AF-A0A7X9KYS6-F1
#
_cell.length_a   1.000
_cell.length_b   1.000
_cell.length_c   1.000
_cell.angle_alpha   90.00
_cell.angle_beta   90.00
_cell.angle_gamma   90.00
#
_symmetry.space_group_name_H-M   'P 1'
#
loop_
_entity.id
_entity.type
_entity.pdbx_description
1 polymer ?
#
loop_
_entity_poly.entity_id
_entity_poly.type
_entity_poly.pdbx_seq_one_letter_code
_entity_poly.pdbx_strand_id
1 'polypeptide(L)'
;MIFTIKHTSTYKAISSTIDKTAYYYSLEKYKRHNILSNANKNAIIELEPISIKPNLLEYGDITNNTNSWINKSFCDYYNIYKVKLIE
;
A
#
# COMPACT_ATOMS: atom_id res chain seq x y z
N MET A 1 10.47 -40.49 -4.15
CA MET A 1 10.20 -39.17 -3.53
C MET A 1 9.40 -38.38 -4.54
N ILE A 2 8.09 -38.20 -4.33
CA ILE A 2 7.21 -37.48 -5.27
C ILE A 2 7.19 -36.02 -4.84
N PHE A 3 7.68 -35.13 -5.69
CA PHE A 3 7.62 -33.68 -5.45
C PHE A 3 6.24 -33.16 -5.86
N THR A 4 5.36 -32.93 -4.89
CA THR A 4 4.09 -32.24 -5.11
C THR A 4 4.36 -30.74 -5.22
N ILE A 5 4.45 -30.22 -6.43
CA ILE A 5 4.53 -28.78 -6.69
C ILE A 5 3.18 -28.17 -6.29
N LYS A 6 3.15 -27.41 -5.18
CA LYS A 6 1.97 -26.65 -4.75
C LYS A 6 1.69 -25.52 -5.75
N HIS A 7 0.88 -25.79 -6.76
CA HIS A 7 0.33 -24.84 -7.75
C HIS A 7 -0.63 -23.77 -7.16
N THR A 8 -0.45 -23.35 -5.91
CA THR A 8 -1.42 -22.48 -5.20
C THR A 8 -1.14 -20.99 -5.35
N SER A 9 0.08 -20.57 -5.71
CA SER A 9 0.43 -19.15 -5.86
C SER A 9 -0.08 -18.54 -7.17
N THR A 10 -0.01 -19.29 -8.28
CA THR A 10 -0.37 -18.80 -9.62
C THR A 10 -1.87 -18.56 -9.76
N TYR A 11 -2.70 -19.41 -9.13
CA TYR A 11 -4.15 -19.28 -9.19
C TYR A 11 -4.66 -18.02 -8.46
N LYS A 12 -4.02 -17.63 -7.36
CA LYS A 12 -4.37 -16.43 -6.59
C LYS A 12 -4.03 -15.12 -7.30
N ALA A 13 -2.91 -15.08 -8.03
CA ALA A 13 -2.53 -13.90 -8.82
C ALA A 13 -3.50 -13.71 -10.00
N ILE A 14 -3.86 -14.80 -10.69
CA ILE A 14 -4.84 -14.78 -11.79
C ILE A 14 -6.23 -14.43 -11.27
N SER A 15 -6.68 -15.01 -10.15
CA SER A 15 -7.99 -14.68 -9.55
C SER A 15 -8.07 -13.22 -9.10
N SER A 16 -7.00 -12.64 -8.56
CA SER A 16 -6.97 -11.21 -8.19
C SER A 16 -7.08 -10.26 -9.38
N THR A 17 -6.68 -10.71 -10.58
CA THR A 17 -6.86 -9.98 -11.84
C THR A 17 -8.31 -10.11 -12.33
N ILE A 18 -8.90 -11.31 -12.21
CA ILE A 18 -10.30 -11.60 -12.57
C ILE A 18 -11.29 -10.86 -11.65
N ASP A 19 -11.03 -10.84 -10.35
CA ASP A 19 -11.85 -10.17 -9.33
C ASP A 19 -11.61 -8.65 -9.28
N LYS A 20 -10.79 -8.12 -10.20
CA LYS A 20 -10.37 -6.71 -10.30
C LYS A 20 -9.72 -6.15 -9.02
N THR A 21 -9.43 -6.98 -8.02
CA THR A 21 -8.86 -6.54 -6.74
C THR A 21 -7.47 -5.95 -6.94
N ALA A 22 -6.66 -6.53 -7.83
CA ALA A 22 -5.37 -5.97 -8.24
C ALA A 22 -5.53 -4.61 -8.95
N TYR A 23 -6.56 -4.47 -9.79
CA TYR A 23 -6.85 -3.22 -10.50
C TYR A 23 -7.24 -2.09 -9.53
N TYR A 24 -8.17 -2.35 -8.61
CA TYR A 24 -8.59 -1.35 -7.62
C TYR A 24 -7.44 -0.97 -6.67
N TYR A 25 -6.66 -1.94 -6.20
CA TYR A 25 -5.46 -1.66 -5.41
C TYR A 25 -4.47 -0.77 -6.17
N SER A 26 -4.19 -1.07 -7.44
CA SER A 26 -3.31 -0.26 -8.28
C SER A 26 -3.85 1.16 -8.46
N LEU A 27 -5.15 1.31 -8.66
CA LEU A 27 -5.80 2.60 -8.82
C LEU A 27 -5.72 3.46 -7.55
N GLU A 28 -5.95 2.87 -6.38
CA GLU A 28 -5.80 3.54 -5.08
C GLU A 28 -4.35 3.92 -4.79
N LYS A 29 -3.40 3.04 -5.12
CA LYS A 29 -1.96 3.36 -5.02
C LYS A 29 -1.57 4.54 -5.91
N TYR A 30 -2.06 4.59 -7.14
CA TYR A 30 -1.81 5.71 -8.04
C TYR A 30 -2.41 7.02 -7.50
N LYS A 31 -3.63 6.99 -6.96
CA LYS A 31 -4.25 8.15 -6.31
C LYS A 31 -3.42 8.65 -5.12
N ARG A 32 -3.02 7.75 -4.21
CA ARG A 32 -2.14 8.10 -3.07
C ARG A 32 -0.81 8.66 -3.55
N HIS A 33 -0.21 8.07 -4.57
CA HIS A 33 1.03 8.58 -5.15
C HIS A 33 0.88 10.03 -5.63
N ASN A 34 -0.21 10.35 -6.34
CA ASN A 34 -0.45 11.72 -6.81
C ASN A 34 -0.66 12.71 -5.66
N ILE A 35 -1.36 12.31 -4.60
CA ILE A 35 -1.51 13.16 -3.40
C ILE A 35 -0.13 13.45 -2.81
N LEU A 36 0.68 12.41 -2.61
CA LEU A 36 1.99 12.51 -1.97
C LEU A 36 2.99 13.32 -2.82
N SER A 37 3.07 13.04 -4.12
CA SER A 37 3.99 13.72 -5.04
C SER A 37 3.68 15.21 -5.20
N ASN A 38 2.42 15.62 -5.03
CA ASN A 38 2.00 17.01 -5.15
C ASN A 38 1.72 17.68 -3.78
N ALA A 39 1.96 16.98 -2.67
CA ALA A 39 1.66 17.50 -1.36
C ALA A 39 2.61 18.64 -0.98
N ASN A 40 2.10 19.57 -0.17
CA ASN A 40 2.95 20.54 0.51
C ASN A 40 3.85 19.80 1.51
N LYS A 41 5.16 19.85 1.28
CA LYS A 41 6.17 19.14 2.07
C LYS A 41 6.16 19.48 3.56
N ASN A 42 5.64 20.66 3.93
CA ASN A 42 5.62 21.13 5.32
C ASN A 42 4.30 20.85 6.04
N ALA A 43 3.31 20.26 5.36
CA ALA A 43 2.01 19.96 5.94
C ALA A 43 1.96 18.53 6.50
N ILE A 44 0.97 18.28 7.37
CA ILE A 44 0.58 16.92 7.74
C ILE A 44 -0.32 16.38 6.63
N ILE A 45 0.09 15.27 6.01
CA ILE A 45 -0.67 14.64 4.94
C ILE A 45 -1.52 13.53 5.53
N GLU A 46 -2.82 13.61 5.26
CA GLU A 46 -3.82 12.66 5.72
C GLU A 46 -4.25 11.79 4.54
N LEU A 47 -4.22 10.46 4.73
CA LEU A 47 -4.54 9.50 3.69
C LEU A 47 -5.65 8.54 4.14
N GLU A 48 -6.58 8.27 3.22
CA GLU A 48 -7.57 7.22 3.41
C GLU A 48 -6.91 5.83 3.37
N PRO A 49 -7.36 4.86 4.19
CA PRO A 49 -6.91 3.47 4.12
C PRO A 49 -7.22 2.85 2.74
N ILE A 50 -6.31 2.01 2.25
CA ILE A 50 -6.54 1.24 1.02
C ILE A 50 -7.63 0.21 1.31
N SER A 51 -8.62 0.12 0.43
CA SER A 51 -9.78 -0.77 0.60
C SER A 51 -9.40 -2.24 0.40
N ILE A 52 -8.39 -2.51 -0.43
CA ILE A 52 -7.92 -3.87 -0.76
C ILE A 52 -6.49 -4.06 -0.29
N LYS A 53 -6.31 -4.78 0.82
CA LYS A 53 -4.98 -5.13 1.31
C LYS A 53 -4.43 -6.33 0.52
N PRO A 54 -3.37 -6.17 -0.28
CA PRO A 54 -2.77 -7.31 -0.97
C PRO A 54 -2.13 -8.25 0.06
N ASN A 55 -2.31 -9.56 -0.15
CA ASN A 55 -1.65 -10.59 0.66
C ASN A 55 -0.17 -10.80 0.29
N LEU A 56 0.36 -10.06 -0.69
CA LEU A 56 1.75 -10.19 -1.10
C LEU A 56 2.62 -9.21 -0.31
N LEU A 57 3.40 -9.81 0.60
CA LEU A 57 4.42 -9.21 1.46
C LEU A 57 3.82 -8.47 2.65
N GLU A 58 4.24 -8.89 3.84
CA GLU A 58 3.94 -8.32 5.16
C GLU A 58 4.53 -6.90 5.34
N TYR A 59 4.53 -6.07 4.29
CA TYR A 59 4.79 -4.66 4.45
C TYR A 59 3.54 -4.03 5.05
N GLY A 60 3.63 -3.63 6.31
CA GLY A 60 2.61 -2.81 6.94
C GLY A 60 2.37 -1.55 6.11
N ASP A 61 1.10 -1.22 5.87
CA ASP A 61 0.73 0.09 5.31
C ASP A 61 1.06 1.19 6.32
N ILE A 62 0.96 2.44 5.87
CA ILE A 62 1.03 3.63 6.72
C ILE A 62 0.03 3.47 7.87
N THR A 63 0.37 3.98 9.05
CA THR A 63 -0.47 3.87 10.26
C THR A 63 -1.08 5.22 10.64
N ASN A 64 -2.03 5.23 11.58
CA ASN A 64 -2.53 6.45 12.23
C ASN A 64 -1.43 7.14 13.08
N ASN A 65 -0.40 6.41 13.49
CA ASN A 65 0.71 6.92 14.29
C ASN A 65 1.76 7.63 13.42
N THR A 66 1.72 8.96 13.43
CA THR A 66 2.71 9.82 12.73
C THR A 66 4.18 9.54 13.10
N ASN A 67 4.45 8.97 14.28
CA ASN A 67 5.81 8.65 14.74
C ASN A 67 6.24 7.21 14.44
N SER A 68 5.38 6.40 13.80
CA SER A 68 5.73 5.04 13.36
C SER A 68 6.94 5.07 12.42
N TRP A 69 7.81 4.06 12.54
CA TRP A 69 8.97 3.93 11.65
C TRP A 69 8.53 3.77 10.18
N ILE A 70 7.38 3.14 9.92
CA ILE A 70 6.81 2.99 8.57
C ILE A 70 6.45 4.36 8.01
N ASN A 71 5.69 5.17 8.76
CA ASN A 71 5.34 6.54 8.37
C ASN A 71 6.61 7.38 8.16
N LYS A 72 7.60 7.20 9.06
CA LYS A 72 9.02 7.57 8.96
C LYS A 72 9.58 7.43 7.55
N SER A 73 9.78 6.17 7.16
CA SER A 73 10.36 5.77 5.89
C SER A 73 9.55 6.24 4.68
N PHE A 74 8.21 6.27 4.80
CA PHE A 74 7.35 6.83 3.76
C PHE A 74 7.58 8.33 3.56
N CYS A 75 7.71 9.08 4.65
CA CYS A 75 8.02 10.52 4.60
C CYS A 75 9.36 10.79 3.92
N ASP A 76 10.38 9.99 4.24
CA ASP A 76 11.71 10.10 3.64
C ASP A 76 11.67 9.83 2.12
N TYR A 77 10.95 8.79 1.69
CA TYR A 77 10.83 8.43 0.27
C TYR A 77 10.15 9.53 -0.56
N TYR A 78 9.08 10.13 -0.03
CA TYR A 78 8.32 11.19 -0.74
C TYR A 78 8.82 12.60 -0.44
N ASN A 79 9.82 12.77 0.42
CA ASN A 79 10.35 14.05 0.88
C ASN A 79 9.25 14.98 1.45
N ILE A 80 8.51 14.46 2.43
CA ILE A 80 7.39 15.13 3.10
C ILE A 80 7.58 15.08 4.63
N TYR A 81 7.03 16.06 5.35
CA TYR A 81 7.27 16.21 6.79
C TYR A 81 6.55 15.15 7.65
N LYS A 82 5.23 14.95 7.46
CA LYS A 82 4.43 13.99 8.25
C LYS A 82 3.30 13.38 7.42
N VAL A 83 3.01 12.11 7.69
CA VAL A 83 1.87 11.37 7.11
C VAL A 83 1.16 10.53 8.18
N LYS A 84 -0.16 10.39 8.06
CA LYS A 84 -0.98 9.44 8.85
C LYS A 84 -2.20 8.96 8.05
N LEU A 85 -2.76 7.82 8.47
CA LEU A 85 -4.09 7.43 8.03
C LEU A 85 -5.17 8.23 8.76
N ILE A 86 -6.26 8.51 8.05
CA ILE A 86 -7.52 8.99 8.60
C ILE A 86 -8.27 7.76 9.15
N GLU A 87 -8.82 7.87 10.36
CA GLU A 87 -9.69 6.85 10.97
C GLU A 87 -11.16 7.12 10.66
#